data_AF-Q69TY4-F1
#
_entry.id   AF-Q69TY4-F1
#
_cell.length_a   1.000
_cell.length_b   1.000
_cell.length_c   1.000
_cell.angle_alpha   90.00
_cell.angle_beta   90.00
_cell.angle_gamma   90.00
#
_symmetry.space_group_name_H-M   'P 1'
#
loop_
_entity.id
_entity.type
_entity.pdbx_description
1 polymer ?
#
loop_
_entity_poly.entity_id
_entity_poly.type
_entity_poly.pdbx_seq_one_letter_code
_entity_poly.pdbx_strand_id
1 'polypeptide(L)'
;MAAAASTLASLSATAAAAAGKRLLLSSPSRSLSLSLASRGRIAVMPHLRAGILSAAPRRAVSASAPAAATIAVGDKLPDATLSYFDSPDGELKTVTVRDLTAGKKVVLFAVPGAFTPTCTQKHVPGFVAKAGELRAKGVDAVACVSVNDAFVMRAWKESLGVGDEVLLLSDGNGELARAMGVELDLSDKPAGLGVRSRRYALLAEDGVVKVLNLEEGGAFTTSSAEEMLKAL
;
A
#
# COMPACT_ATOMS: atom_id res chain seq x y z
N MET A 1 60.57 -3.97 -11.20
CA MET A 1 60.04 -5.19 -11.86
C MET A 1 58.53 -5.09 -11.81
N ALA A 2 57.90 -4.39 -12.77
CA ALA A 2 57.28 -4.91 -14.02
C ALA A 2 56.09 -5.87 -13.69
N ALA A 3 54.81 -5.47 -13.65
CA ALA A 3 53.89 -4.91 -14.66
C ALA A 3 53.11 -5.98 -15.47
N ALA A 4 51.77 -5.93 -15.42
CA ALA A 4 50.75 -6.27 -16.45
C ALA A 4 49.37 -6.43 -15.74
N ALA A 5 48.31 -5.62 -15.88
CA ALA A 5 47.66 -4.90 -16.98
C ALA A 5 46.81 -5.80 -17.93
N SER A 6 45.50 -5.83 -17.63
CA SER A 6 44.27 -5.91 -18.44
C SER A 6 44.27 -6.44 -19.89
N THR A 7 43.29 -7.29 -20.20
CA THR A 7 42.63 -7.57 -21.51
C THR A 7 41.47 -8.54 -21.21
N LEU A 8 40.30 -8.63 -21.86
CA LEU A 8 39.68 -8.07 -23.06
C LEU A 8 38.16 -8.35 -22.99
N ALA A 9 37.40 -7.61 -23.80
CA ALA A 9 35.95 -7.59 -23.86
C ALA A 9 35.31 -8.67 -24.77
N SER A 10 33.97 -8.68 -24.73
CA SER A 10 32.99 -9.01 -25.78
C SER A 10 32.19 -10.32 -25.61
N LEU A 11 30.87 -10.16 -25.50
CA LEU A 11 29.86 -11.14 -25.92
C LEU A 11 28.67 -10.40 -26.51
N SER A 12 28.41 -10.73 -27.77
CA SER A 12 27.47 -10.14 -28.72
C SER A 12 26.06 -10.73 -28.63
N ALA A 13 25.10 -9.93 -29.08
CA ALA A 13 23.66 -10.17 -29.11
C ALA A 13 23.21 -11.30 -30.07
N THR A 14 22.07 -11.91 -29.74
CA THR A 14 21.24 -12.67 -30.68
C THR A 14 19.78 -12.22 -30.55
N ALA A 15 19.27 -11.64 -31.64
CA ALA A 15 17.87 -11.33 -31.85
C ALA A 15 17.21 -12.49 -32.63
N ALA A 16 16.00 -12.89 -32.24
CA ALA A 16 15.14 -13.77 -33.02
C ALA A 16 13.76 -13.12 -33.17
N ALA A 17 13.43 -12.76 -34.41
CA ALA A 17 12.12 -12.30 -34.83
C ALA A 17 11.33 -13.48 -35.42
N ALA A 18 10.04 -13.56 -35.10
CA ALA A 18 9.10 -14.45 -35.79
C ALA A 18 7.84 -13.66 -36.21
N ALA A 19 7.57 -13.72 -37.51
CA ALA A 19 6.33 -13.34 -38.20
C ALA A 19 5.12 -14.08 -37.61
N GLY A 20 3.86 -13.66 -37.72
CA GLY A 20 3.17 -12.70 -38.58
C GLY A 20 1.75 -13.25 -38.81
N LYS A 21 0.72 -12.39 -38.85
CA LYS A 21 -0.51 -12.57 -39.64
C LYS A 21 -1.43 -11.36 -39.52
N ARG A 22 -1.68 -10.72 -40.66
CA ARG A 22 -2.80 -9.81 -40.96
C ARG A 22 -4.11 -10.61 -40.93
N LEU A 23 -5.22 -10.02 -40.46
CA LEU A 23 -6.29 -9.55 -41.35
C LEU A 23 -7.35 -8.73 -40.60
N LEU A 24 -7.74 -7.66 -41.30
CA LEU A 24 -8.80 -6.68 -41.09
C LEU A 24 -10.14 -7.25 -40.61
N LEU A 25 -10.86 -6.52 -39.75
CA LEU A 25 -12.30 -6.33 -39.90
C LEU A 25 -12.74 -5.01 -39.24
N SER A 26 -13.49 -4.23 -40.00
CA SER A 26 -14.00 -2.89 -39.73
C SER A 26 -15.44 -2.93 -39.20
N SER A 27 -15.90 -1.75 -38.75
CA SER A 27 -17.30 -1.23 -38.73
C SER A 27 -17.98 -1.14 -37.35
N PRO A 28 -19.04 -0.31 -37.18
CA PRO A 28 -18.93 1.14 -37.03
C PRO A 28 -19.77 1.71 -35.86
N SER A 29 -19.58 2.99 -35.58
CA SER A 29 -20.35 3.83 -34.66
C SER A 29 -21.87 3.76 -34.90
N ARG A 30 -22.66 3.59 -33.83
CA ARG A 30 -24.10 3.87 -33.81
C ARG A 30 -24.38 5.03 -32.87
N SER A 31 -24.76 6.16 -33.45
CA SER A 31 -25.49 7.24 -32.80
C SER A 31 -26.97 6.85 -32.71
N LEU A 32 -27.58 7.09 -31.55
CA LEU A 32 -29.02 7.01 -31.34
C LEU A 32 -29.45 8.34 -30.72
N SER A 33 -30.01 9.19 -31.56
CA SER A 33 -30.85 10.33 -31.18
C SER A 33 -32.30 9.84 -31.07
N LEU A 34 -32.98 10.20 -29.98
CA LEU A 34 -34.42 10.01 -29.81
C LEU A 34 -35.05 11.35 -29.47
N SER A 35 -35.95 11.78 -30.35
CA SER A 35 -36.63 13.07 -30.31
C SER A 35 -37.86 13.05 -29.41
N LEU A 36 -38.15 14.24 -28.90
CA LEU A 36 -39.27 14.69 -28.10
C LEU A 36 -40.62 14.65 -28.85
N ALA A 37 -41.66 14.06 -28.24
CA ALA A 37 -43.07 14.35 -28.50
C ALA A 37 -43.87 14.01 -27.21
N SER A 38 -44.30 14.99 -26.41
CA SER A 38 -45.49 15.85 -26.60
C SER A 38 -46.81 15.23 -26.10
N ARG A 39 -47.30 15.82 -25.00
CA ARG A 39 -48.71 16.05 -24.60
C ARG A 39 -49.53 14.88 -24.06
N GLY A 40 -49.93 15.00 -22.79
CA GLY A 40 -50.96 14.11 -22.22
C GLY A 40 -51.39 14.38 -20.78
N ARG A 41 -51.97 15.56 -20.51
CA ARG A 41 -53.01 15.85 -19.50
C ARG A 41 -52.70 15.73 -17.98
N ILE A 42 -53.08 16.83 -17.33
CA ILE A 42 -53.13 17.15 -15.92
C ILE A 42 -54.31 16.44 -15.25
N ALA A 43 -54.12 15.93 -14.02
CA ALA A 43 -55.18 15.81 -13.03
C ALA A 43 -54.61 16.16 -11.64
N VAL A 44 -55.07 17.30 -11.13
CA VAL A 44 -54.88 17.81 -9.77
C VAL A 44 -55.88 17.09 -8.86
N MET A 45 -55.49 16.65 -7.67
CA MET A 45 -56.29 16.87 -6.45
C MET A 45 -55.47 16.61 -5.17
N PRO A 46 -55.68 17.39 -4.08
CA PRO A 46 -54.85 17.39 -2.88
C PRO A 46 -55.53 16.67 -1.70
N HIS A 47 -54.85 16.76 -0.55
CA HIS A 47 -55.36 16.73 0.83
C HIS A 47 -55.01 15.49 1.68
N LEU A 48 -54.16 15.80 2.68
CA LEU A 48 -54.18 15.33 4.06
C LEU A 48 -54.28 13.82 4.33
N ARG A 49 -53.17 13.26 4.82
CA ARG A 49 -53.22 12.49 6.09
C ARG A 49 -51.89 12.52 6.82
N ALA A 50 -51.95 13.02 8.05
CA ALA A 50 -50.94 12.88 9.08
C ALA A 50 -50.82 11.41 9.50
N GLY A 51 -49.60 10.96 9.82
CA GLY A 51 -49.40 9.59 10.29
C GLY A 51 -47.97 9.25 10.64
N ILE A 52 -47.64 9.47 11.92
CA ILE A 52 -46.70 8.69 12.74
C ILE A 52 -45.19 8.93 12.47
N LEU A 53 -44.62 9.68 13.41
CA LEU A 53 -43.21 9.77 13.73
C LEU A 53 -42.60 8.38 13.97
N SER A 54 -41.61 7.99 13.18
CA SER A 54 -40.70 6.90 13.53
C SER A 54 -39.33 7.51 13.86
N ALA A 55 -38.99 7.52 15.15
CA ALA A 55 -37.68 7.91 15.63
C ALA A 55 -36.67 6.81 15.29
N ALA A 56 -35.88 7.02 14.24
CA ALA A 56 -34.75 6.14 13.95
C ALA A 56 -33.72 6.22 15.09
N PRO A 57 -33.16 5.08 15.56
CA PRO A 57 -32.14 5.10 16.58
C PRO A 57 -30.89 5.78 16.01
N ARG A 58 -30.41 6.80 16.71
CA ARG A 58 -29.12 7.44 16.43
C ARG A 58 -28.04 6.37 16.57
N ARG A 59 -27.39 6.03 15.46
CA ARG A 59 -26.21 5.15 15.44
C ARG A 59 -25.15 5.82 16.31
N ALA A 60 -24.75 5.16 17.40
CA ALA A 60 -23.64 5.62 18.23
C ALA A 60 -22.39 5.69 17.35
N VAL A 61 -21.86 6.89 17.20
CA VAL A 61 -20.52 7.10 16.61
C VAL A 61 -19.54 6.55 17.64
N SER A 62 -18.85 5.48 17.28
CA SER A 62 -17.77 4.90 18.08
C SER A 62 -16.75 5.99 18.37
N ALA A 63 -16.55 6.30 19.65
CA ALA A 63 -15.54 7.26 20.09
C ALA A 63 -14.16 6.71 19.73
N SER A 64 -13.42 7.45 18.90
CA SER A 64 -12.00 7.21 18.64
C SER A 64 -11.22 7.30 19.95
N ALA A 65 -10.36 6.31 20.22
CA ALA A 65 -9.37 6.38 21.30
C ALA A 65 -8.57 7.69 21.23
N PRO A 66 -8.11 8.25 22.36
CA PRO A 66 -7.31 9.47 22.37
C PRO A 66 -6.09 9.31 21.48
N ALA A 67 -5.70 10.38 20.77
CA ALA A 67 -4.53 10.40 19.90
C ALA A 67 -3.31 9.82 20.65
N ALA A 68 -2.86 8.64 20.23
CA ALA A 68 -1.69 8.01 20.80
C ALA A 68 -0.46 8.87 20.51
N ALA A 69 0.46 8.97 21.46
CA ALA A 69 1.77 9.55 21.19
C ALA A 69 2.43 8.79 20.03
N THR A 70 3.20 9.49 19.20
CA THR A 70 3.97 8.84 18.13
C THR A 70 4.88 7.78 18.73
N ILE A 71 4.84 6.58 18.16
CA ILE A 71 5.65 5.42 18.56
C ILE A 71 7.14 5.79 18.65
N ALA A 72 7.85 5.26 19.64
CA ALA A 72 9.27 5.48 19.85
C ALA A 72 10.07 4.17 19.92
N VAL A 73 11.40 4.28 19.86
CA VAL A 73 12.30 3.16 20.14
C VAL A 73 12.10 2.71 21.59
N GLY A 74 11.94 1.40 21.80
CA GLY A 74 11.64 0.78 23.08
C GLY A 74 10.17 0.47 23.29
N ASP A 75 9.26 1.08 22.53
CA ASP A 75 7.83 0.80 22.62
C ASP A 75 7.50 -0.56 21.98
N LYS A 76 6.42 -1.17 22.47
CA LYS A 76 5.82 -2.34 21.82
C LYS A 76 4.85 -1.87 20.73
N LEU A 77 4.94 -2.47 19.55
CA LEU A 77 4.02 -2.19 18.46
C LEU A 77 2.58 -2.48 18.90
N PRO A 78 1.63 -1.58 18.59
CA PRO A 78 0.22 -1.83 18.85
C PRO A 78 -0.26 -3.01 17.99
N ASP A 79 -1.15 -3.81 18.56
CA ASP A 79 -1.73 -4.93 17.85
C ASP A 79 -2.86 -4.45 16.93
N ALA A 80 -2.73 -4.73 15.64
CA ALA A 80 -3.70 -4.40 14.61
C ALA A 80 -3.74 -5.55 13.60
N THR A 81 -4.88 -5.71 12.92
CA THR A 81 -5.04 -6.74 11.89
C THR A 81 -4.78 -6.16 10.51
N LEU A 82 -3.81 -6.72 9.80
CA LEU A 82 -3.45 -6.35 8.43
C LEU A 82 -3.95 -7.41 7.46
N SER A 83 -4.36 -6.99 6.26
CA SER A 83 -4.90 -7.89 5.23
C SER A 83 -3.98 -8.01 4.02
N TYR A 84 -3.90 -9.16 3.37
CA TYR A 84 -3.02 -9.38 2.23
C TYR A 84 -3.47 -10.53 1.34
N PHE A 85 -2.80 -10.69 0.20
CA PHE A 85 -2.93 -11.83 -0.71
C PHE A 85 -1.56 -12.50 -0.87
N ASP A 86 -1.52 -13.82 -0.75
CA ASP A 86 -0.29 -14.62 -0.61
C ASP A 86 0.11 -15.39 -1.89
N SER A 87 -0.61 -15.16 -2.99
CA SER A 87 -0.49 -15.85 -4.29
C SER A 87 -1.18 -17.23 -4.34
N PRO A 88 -1.26 -17.85 -5.53
CA PRO A 88 -2.33 -17.74 -6.53
C PRO A 88 -3.73 -18.20 -6.09
N ASP A 89 -3.93 -18.61 -4.84
CA ASP A 89 -5.25 -19.00 -4.29
C ASP A 89 -6.29 -17.88 -4.47
N GLY A 90 -5.84 -16.62 -4.48
CA GLY A 90 -6.69 -15.46 -4.62
C GLY A 90 -7.52 -15.20 -3.36
N GLU A 91 -7.18 -15.85 -2.24
CA GLU A 91 -7.90 -15.72 -0.99
C GLU A 91 -7.35 -14.54 -0.18
N LEU A 92 -8.26 -13.77 0.41
CA LEU A 92 -7.92 -12.71 1.33
C LEU A 92 -7.46 -13.32 2.65
N LYS A 93 -6.21 -13.06 3.03
CA LYS A 93 -5.65 -13.49 4.32
C LYS A 93 -5.50 -12.30 5.26
N THR A 94 -5.45 -12.58 6.55
CA THR A 94 -5.21 -11.60 7.61
C THR A 94 -4.06 -12.04 8.51
N VAL A 95 -3.31 -11.08 9.02
CA VAL A 95 -2.23 -11.30 10.00
C VAL A 95 -2.28 -10.19 11.04
N THR A 96 -2.09 -10.53 12.32
CA THR A 96 -1.95 -9.51 13.36
C THR A 96 -0.51 -9.03 13.44
N VAL A 97 -0.29 -7.78 13.87
CA VAL A 97 1.07 -7.26 14.10
C VAL A 97 1.80 -8.12 15.15
N ARG A 98 1.09 -8.63 16.17
CA ARG A 98 1.65 -9.61 17.11
C ARG A 98 2.14 -10.86 16.40
N ASP A 99 1.33 -11.53 15.58
CA ASP A 99 1.72 -12.78 14.91
C ASP A 99 2.87 -12.58 13.91
N LEU A 100 2.90 -11.41 13.28
CA LEU A 100 3.98 -11.04 12.36
C LEU A 100 5.32 -10.92 13.09
N THR A 101 5.34 -10.39 14.32
CA THR A 101 6.57 -9.96 15.02
C THR A 101 6.96 -10.78 16.25
N ALA A 102 6.07 -11.59 16.80
CA ALA A 102 6.33 -12.40 17.99
C ALA A 102 7.47 -13.40 17.74
N GLY A 103 8.49 -13.36 18.61
CA GLY A 103 9.69 -14.20 18.51
C GLY A 103 10.54 -14.00 17.25
N LYS A 104 10.32 -12.91 16.50
CA LYS A 104 10.98 -12.64 15.21
C LYS A 104 11.64 -11.27 15.20
N LYS A 105 12.62 -11.12 14.31
CA LYS A 105 13.21 -9.85 13.90
C LYS A 105 12.62 -9.44 12.56
N VAL A 106 11.80 -8.39 12.56
CA VAL A 106 11.01 -7.95 11.40
C VAL A 106 11.36 -6.52 11.04
N VAL A 107 11.57 -6.28 9.74
CA VAL A 107 11.59 -4.93 9.19
C VAL A 107 10.19 -4.59 8.69
N LEU A 108 9.58 -3.56 9.26
CA LEU A 108 8.29 -3.02 8.83
C LEU A 108 8.51 -1.63 8.27
N PHE A 109 8.11 -1.38 7.03
CA PHE A 109 8.14 -0.05 6.45
C PHE A 109 6.77 0.33 5.91
N ALA A 110 6.46 1.62 5.94
CA ALA A 110 5.19 2.11 5.43
C ALA A 110 5.35 3.15 4.33
N VAL A 111 4.34 3.21 3.49
CA VAL A 111 4.23 4.18 2.40
C VAL A 111 2.93 4.98 2.51
N PRO A 112 2.92 6.25 2.08
CA PRO A 112 1.69 7.03 2.03
C PRO A 112 0.65 6.48 1.04
N GLY A 113 1.06 5.67 0.05
CA GLY A 113 0.11 5.06 -0.87
C GLY A 113 0.77 4.20 -1.93
N ALA A 114 0.09 3.10 -2.26
CA ALA A 114 0.36 2.30 -3.45
C ALA A 114 0.31 3.16 -4.72
N PHE A 115 1.09 2.79 -5.73
CA PHE A 115 1.23 3.48 -7.02
C PHE A 115 1.78 4.91 -6.98
N THR A 116 2.13 5.47 -5.82
CA THR A 116 2.75 6.81 -5.74
C THR A 116 4.24 6.78 -6.16
N PRO A 117 4.77 7.83 -6.83
CA PRO A 117 6.06 7.75 -7.52
C PRO A 117 7.25 7.28 -6.66
N THR A 118 7.51 7.92 -5.52
CA THR A 118 8.65 7.56 -4.65
C THR A 118 8.52 6.14 -4.08
N CYS A 119 7.28 5.73 -3.76
CA CYS A 119 7.00 4.43 -3.17
C CYS A 119 7.22 3.31 -4.19
N THR A 120 6.73 3.50 -5.41
CA THR A 120 6.83 2.54 -6.52
C THR A 120 8.24 2.47 -7.11
N GLN A 121 8.94 3.61 -7.25
CA GLN A 121 10.21 3.64 -7.98
C GLN A 121 11.44 3.40 -7.09
N LYS A 122 11.35 3.69 -5.78
CA LYS A 122 12.51 3.67 -4.89
C LYS A 122 12.29 2.86 -3.62
N HIS A 123 11.21 3.14 -2.87
CA HIS A 123 11.06 2.60 -1.51
C HIS A 123 10.88 1.07 -1.50
N VAL A 124 9.83 0.55 -2.16
CA VAL A 124 9.60 -0.90 -2.21
C VAL A 124 10.71 -1.62 -2.98
N PRO A 125 11.13 -1.18 -4.19
CA PRO A 125 12.20 -1.85 -4.92
C PRO A 125 13.54 -1.91 -4.16
N GLY A 126 13.85 -0.88 -3.35
CA GLY A 126 15.05 -0.89 -2.51
C GLY A 126 15.03 -2.02 -1.48
N PHE A 127 13.90 -2.22 -0.79
CA PHE A 127 13.75 -3.34 0.15
C PHE A 127 13.76 -4.70 -0.55
N VAL A 128 13.17 -4.82 -1.74
CA VAL A 128 13.22 -6.06 -2.54
C VAL A 128 14.66 -6.40 -2.93
N ALA A 129 15.41 -5.43 -3.46
CA ALA A 129 16.81 -5.62 -3.85
C ALA A 129 17.72 -5.99 -2.67
N LYS A 130 17.42 -5.49 -1.46
CA LYS A 130 18.19 -5.71 -0.24
C LYS A 130 17.67 -6.83 0.67
N ALA A 131 16.59 -7.51 0.28
CA ALA A 131 15.97 -8.55 1.11
C ALA A 131 16.94 -9.67 1.50
N GLY A 132 17.83 -10.08 0.58
CA GLY A 132 18.87 -11.08 0.88
C GLY A 132 19.87 -10.61 1.93
N GLU A 133 20.32 -9.36 1.87
CA GLU A 133 21.25 -8.77 2.85
C GLU A 133 20.58 -8.62 4.23
N LEU A 134 19.31 -8.20 4.27
CA LEU A 134 18.52 -8.12 5.50
C LEU A 134 18.36 -9.50 6.14
N ARG A 135 18.03 -10.53 5.36
CA ARG A 135 17.93 -11.92 5.82
C ARG A 135 19.27 -12.44 6.35
N ALA A 136 20.38 -12.12 5.69
CA ALA A 136 21.72 -12.48 6.17
C ALA A 136 22.09 -11.82 7.52
N LYS A 137 21.45 -10.69 7.87
CA LYS A 137 21.54 -10.01 9.17
C LYS A 137 20.52 -10.52 10.22
N GLY A 138 19.85 -11.63 9.92
CA GLY A 138 18.90 -12.29 10.81
C GLY A 138 17.48 -11.70 10.78
N VAL A 139 17.12 -10.89 9.78
CA VAL A 139 15.73 -10.44 9.60
C VAL A 139 14.88 -11.58 9.04
N ASP A 140 13.86 -12.00 9.80
CA ASP A 140 12.96 -13.11 9.43
C ASP A 140 11.98 -12.71 8.33
N ALA A 141 11.48 -11.46 8.37
CA ALA A 141 10.50 -10.93 7.44
C ALA A 141 10.69 -9.44 7.15
N VAL A 142 10.38 -9.05 5.92
CA VAL A 142 10.29 -7.65 5.48
C VAL A 142 8.85 -7.40 5.03
N ALA A 143 8.20 -6.38 5.58
CA ALA A 143 6.81 -6.06 5.30
C ALA A 143 6.60 -4.58 4.97
N CYS A 144 5.88 -4.33 3.89
CA CYS A 144 5.40 -3.02 3.44
C CYS A 144 3.95 -2.82 3.88
N VAL A 145 3.65 -1.72 4.56
CA VAL A 145 2.28 -1.36 4.98
C VAL A 145 1.81 -0.10 4.24
N SER A 146 0.54 -0.11 3.83
CA SER A 146 -0.16 1.09 3.35
C SER A 146 -1.60 1.07 3.84
N VAL A 147 -2.22 2.25 3.94
CA VAL A 147 -3.66 2.38 4.24
C VAL A 147 -4.56 2.11 3.03
N ASN A 148 -4.00 1.68 1.90
CA ASN A 148 -4.77 1.17 0.77
C ASN A 148 -5.43 -0.17 1.15
N ASP A 149 -6.58 -0.46 0.56
CA ASP A 149 -7.23 -1.77 0.71
C ASP A 149 -6.36 -2.91 0.13
N ALA A 150 -6.66 -4.14 0.55
CA ALA A 150 -5.89 -5.32 0.17
C ALA A 150 -5.91 -5.61 -1.34
N PHE A 151 -6.97 -5.20 -2.06
CA PHE A 151 -7.08 -5.45 -3.50
C PHE A 151 -6.13 -4.54 -4.29
N VAL A 152 -6.06 -3.25 -3.91
CA VAL A 152 -5.08 -2.31 -4.45
C VAL A 152 -3.66 -2.75 -4.10
N MET A 153 -3.42 -3.20 -2.86
CA MET A 153 -2.10 -3.70 -2.45
C MET A 153 -1.67 -4.94 -3.26
N ARG A 154 -2.60 -5.86 -3.55
CA ARG A 154 -2.36 -7.01 -4.44
C ARG A 154 -1.97 -6.57 -5.85
N ALA A 155 -2.79 -5.73 -6.49
CA ALA A 155 -2.50 -5.25 -7.84
C ALA A 155 -1.16 -4.49 -7.90
N TRP A 156 -0.83 -3.76 -6.84
CA TRP A 156 0.46 -3.07 -6.74
C TRP A 156 1.63 -4.06 -6.61
N LYS A 157 1.51 -5.09 -5.77
CA LYS A 157 2.47 -6.19 -5.66
C LYS A 157 2.75 -6.82 -7.02
N GLU A 158 1.68 -7.19 -7.73
CA GLU A 158 1.74 -7.78 -9.07
C GLU A 158 2.43 -6.83 -10.08
N SER A 159 2.08 -5.54 -10.05
CA SER A 159 2.67 -4.54 -10.96
C SER A 159 4.17 -4.32 -10.73
N LEU A 160 4.65 -4.53 -9.51
CA LEU A 160 6.06 -4.38 -9.13
C LEU A 160 6.86 -5.68 -9.35
N GLY A 161 6.20 -6.82 -9.59
CA GLY A 161 6.85 -8.11 -9.70
C GLY A 161 7.49 -8.59 -8.39
N VAL A 162 6.92 -8.20 -7.24
CA VAL A 162 7.44 -8.60 -5.92
C VAL A 162 6.97 -10.02 -5.58
N GLY A 163 7.90 -10.90 -5.23
CA GLY A 163 7.61 -12.25 -4.76
C GLY A 163 7.52 -12.32 -3.25
N ASP A 164 8.31 -13.22 -2.65
CA ASP A 164 8.35 -13.50 -1.21
C ASP A 164 9.42 -12.68 -0.48
N GLU A 165 10.11 -11.78 -1.19
CA GLU A 165 11.12 -10.89 -0.64
C GLU A 165 10.49 -9.89 0.35
N VAL A 166 9.31 -9.36 0.01
CA VAL A 166 8.57 -8.37 0.78
C VAL A 166 7.08 -8.68 0.81
N LEU A 167 6.51 -8.77 2.00
CA LEU A 167 5.06 -8.89 2.19
C LEU A 167 4.41 -7.51 2.00
N LEU A 168 3.36 -7.43 1.18
CA LEU A 168 2.57 -6.20 1.00
C LEU A 168 1.26 -6.33 1.79
N LEU A 169 1.14 -5.52 2.84
CA LEU A 169 0.09 -5.59 3.85
C LEU A 169 -0.79 -4.33 3.83
N SER A 170 -2.10 -4.55 3.86
CA SER A 170 -3.11 -3.50 3.94
C SER A 170 -3.45 -3.20 5.40
N ASP A 171 -3.22 -1.96 5.82
CA ASP A 171 -3.87 -1.32 6.96
C ASP A 171 -5.07 -0.51 6.47
N GLY A 172 -5.99 -1.17 5.74
CA GLY A 172 -7.05 -0.48 4.98
C GLY A 172 -7.99 0.39 5.83
N ASN A 173 -8.09 0.12 7.14
CA ASN A 173 -8.82 0.95 8.08
C ASN A 173 -7.94 2.04 8.73
N GLY A 174 -6.62 2.02 8.58
CA GLY A 174 -5.67 2.93 9.23
C GLY A 174 -5.53 2.68 10.74
N GLU A 175 -5.86 1.49 11.23
CA GLU A 175 -5.86 1.17 12.66
C GLU A 175 -4.44 1.18 13.22
N LEU A 176 -3.51 0.57 12.49
CA LEU A 176 -2.10 0.56 12.87
C LEU A 176 -1.50 1.97 12.78
N ALA A 177 -1.76 2.70 11.69
CA ALA A 177 -1.27 4.06 11.50
C ALA A 177 -1.74 5.01 12.62
N ARG A 178 -3.02 4.93 13.00
CA ARG A 178 -3.57 5.67 14.15
C ARG A 178 -2.92 5.27 15.47
N ALA A 179 -2.84 3.98 15.74
CA ALA A 179 -2.34 3.48 17.02
C ALA A 179 -0.87 3.81 17.26
N MET A 180 -0.07 3.94 16.20
CA MET A 180 1.33 4.38 16.28
C MET A 180 1.50 5.91 16.24
N GLY A 181 0.43 6.69 16.07
CA GLY A 181 0.54 8.15 15.93
C GLY A 181 1.35 8.58 14.71
N VAL A 182 1.21 7.84 13.59
CA VAL A 182 1.92 8.08 12.32
C VAL A 182 0.98 8.42 11.17
N GLU A 183 -0.21 8.94 11.46
CA GLU A 183 -1.10 9.48 10.44
C GLU A 183 -0.52 10.74 9.77
N LEU A 184 -0.87 10.92 8.51
CA LEU A 184 -0.52 12.06 7.68
C LEU A 184 -1.77 12.50 6.92
N ASP A 185 -2.35 13.63 7.31
CA ASP A 185 -3.49 14.21 6.59
C ASP A 185 -3.02 14.98 5.34
N LEU A 186 -3.43 14.52 4.17
CA LEU A 186 -3.14 15.13 2.87
C LEU A 186 -4.42 15.61 2.17
N SER A 187 -5.49 15.85 2.92
CA SER A 187 -6.77 16.32 2.40
C SER A 187 -6.68 17.73 1.79
N ASP A 188 -5.67 18.51 2.17
CA ASP A 188 -5.37 19.83 1.61
C ASP A 188 -4.62 19.76 0.25
N LYS A 189 -4.12 18.57 -0.14
CA LYS A 189 -3.32 18.41 -1.36
C LYS A 189 -4.22 18.14 -2.57
N PRO A 190 -3.87 18.69 -3.76
CA PRO A 190 -4.66 18.50 -4.98
C PRO A 190 -4.73 17.04 -5.46
N ALA A 191 -3.88 16.16 -4.93
CA ALA A 191 -3.87 14.74 -5.26
C ALA A 191 -5.06 13.95 -4.65
N GLY A 192 -5.83 14.52 -3.72
CA GLY A 192 -7.03 13.89 -3.17
C GLY A 192 -6.75 12.59 -2.39
N LEU A 193 -5.71 12.59 -1.56
CA LEU A 193 -5.26 11.37 -0.88
C LEU A 193 -5.99 11.11 0.44
N GLY A 194 -6.48 12.14 1.13
CA GLY A 194 -7.06 12.01 2.46
C GLY A 194 -6.00 11.68 3.52
N VAL A 195 -6.40 10.99 4.59
CA VAL A 195 -5.50 10.56 5.68
C VAL A 195 -4.73 9.31 5.25
N ARG A 196 -3.40 9.36 5.37
CA ARG A 196 -2.45 8.29 5.01
C ARG A 196 -1.55 7.93 6.18
N SER A 197 -0.74 6.88 6.01
CA SER A 197 0.41 6.66 6.89
C SER A 197 1.58 7.55 6.45
N ARG A 198 2.31 8.09 7.42
CA ARG A 198 3.65 8.64 7.20
C ARG A 198 4.55 7.56 6.62
N ARG A 199 5.58 7.99 5.90
CA ARG A 199 6.66 7.11 5.47
C ARG A 199 7.57 6.81 6.65
N TYR A 200 7.85 5.55 6.89
CA TYR A 200 8.86 5.14 7.87
C TYR A 200 9.45 3.78 7.51
N ALA A 201 10.56 3.44 8.14
CA ALA A 201 11.06 2.09 8.27
C ALA A 201 11.42 1.85 9.73
N LEU A 202 11.01 0.71 10.30
CA LEU A 202 11.34 0.32 11.65
C LEU A 202 11.83 -1.12 11.70
N LEU A 203 12.65 -1.41 12.70
CA LEU A 203 13.02 -2.76 13.08
C LEU A 203 12.28 -3.11 14.36
N ALA A 204 11.56 -4.22 14.37
CA ALA A 204 10.93 -4.77 15.55
C ALA A 204 11.52 -6.14 15.89
N GLU A 205 11.85 -6.34 17.16
CA GLU A 205 12.28 -7.64 17.70
C GLU A 205 11.30 -8.04 18.81
N ASP A 206 10.62 -9.18 18.63
CA ASP A 206 9.52 -9.64 19.51
C ASP A 206 8.45 -8.55 19.75
N GLY A 207 8.13 -7.83 18.66
CA GLY A 207 7.19 -6.71 18.66
C GLY A 207 7.68 -5.43 19.32
N VAL A 208 8.92 -5.36 19.82
CA VAL A 208 9.51 -4.15 20.42
C VAL A 208 10.32 -3.40 19.37
N VAL A 209 10.06 -2.10 19.20
CA VAL A 209 10.77 -1.24 18.25
C VAL A 209 12.21 -1.03 18.71
N LYS A 210 13.17 -1.42 17.86
CA LYS A 210 14.62 -1.28 18.09
C LYS A 210 15.23 -0.15 17.27
N VAL A 211 14.70 0.10 16.08
CA VAL A 211 15.09 1.19 15.18
C VAL A 211 13.81 1.81 14.64
N LEU A 212 13.77 3.14 14.56
CA LEU A 212 12.67 3.87 13.93
C LEU A 212 13.22 5.02 13.09
N ASN A 213 13.03 4.91 11.79
CA ASN A 213 13.36 5.94 10.80
C ASN A 213 12.06 6.52 10.25
N LEU A 214 11.55 7.57 10.90
CA LEU A 214 10.27 8.20 10.60
C LEU A 214 10.50 9.49 9.79
N GLU A 215 9.90 9.57 8.61
CA GLU A 215 10.04 10.71 7.71
C GLU A 215 9.01 11.81 8.02
N GLU A 216 9.39 13.06 7.74
CA GLU A 216 8.48 14.20 7.75
C GLU A 216 7.89 14.45 6.35
N GLY A 217 6.57 14.62 6.28
CA GLY A 217 5.85 14.92 5.05
C GLY A 217 6.10 13.91 3.92
N GLY A 218 6.54 14.42 2.76
CA GLY A 218 6.80 13.62 1.55
C GLY A 218 8.23 13.08 1.43
N ALA A 219 9.07 13.23 2.47
CA ALA A 219 10.49 12.89 2.41
C ALA A 219 10.73 11.38 2.22
N PHE A 220 11.94 11.07 1.77
CA PHE A 220 12.50 9.73 1.65
C PHE A 220 14.01 9.85 1.81
N THR A 221 14.48 9.75 3.04
CA THR A 221 15.88 10.00 3.42
C THR A 221 16.43 8.86 4.28
N THR A 222 15.92 8.76 5.50
CA THR A 222 16.27 7.79 6.54
C THR A 222 15.55 6.45 6.39
N SER A 223 14.41 6.40 5.70
CA SER A 223 13.57 5.19 5.64
C SER A 223 13.98 4.18 4.57
N SER A 224 15.15 4.33 3.93
CA SER A 224 15.59 3.40 2.87
C SER A 224 16.09 2.06 3.44
N ALA A 225 16.18 1.05 2.57
CA ALA A 225 16.73 -0.25 2.94
C ALA A 225 18.22 -0.18 3.30
N GLU A 226 18.98 0.72 2.66
CA GLU A 226 20.38 0.97 2.95
C GLU A 226 20.58 1.57 4.34
N GLU A 227 19.73 2.53 4.73
CA GLU A 227 19.76 3.10 6.08
C GLU A 227 19.36 2.05 7.13
N MET A 228 18.39 1.19 6.83
CA MET A 228 18.04 0.07 7.71
C MET A 228 19.22 -0.90 7.87
N LEU A 229 19.92 -1.24 6.78
CA LEU A 229 21.09 -2.13 6.83
C LEU A 229 22.24 -1.55 7.67
N LYS A 230 22.44 -0.23 7.69
CA LYS A 230 23.44 0.42 8.54
C LYS A 230 23.12 0.30 10.03
N ALA A 231 21.85 0.11 10.39
CA ALA A 231 21.40 -0.04 11.76
C ALA A 231 21.42 -1.50 12.28
N LEU A 232 21.74 -2.49 11.41
CA LEU A 232 21.76 -3.93 11.70
C LEU A 232 23.18 -4.51 11.84
#